data_AF-A0AAX2L7G7-F1
#
_entry.id   AF-A0AAX2L7G7-F1
#
_cell.length_a   1.000
_cell.length_b   1.000
_cell.length_c   1.000
_cell.angle_alpha   90.00
_cell.angle_beta   90.00
_cell.angle_gamma   90.00
#
_symmetry.space_group_name_H-M   'P 1'
#
loop_
_entity.id
_entity.type
_entity.pdbx_description
1 polymer ?
#
loop_
_entity_poly.entity_id
_entity_poly.type
_entity_poly.pdbx_seq_one_letter_code
_entity_poly.pdbx_strand_id
1 'polypeptide(L)'
;MEVCSIYSTSLKKVMKLSHVPVTLNNKKIQEFMRNGFILDSNTLVTEINKLEYFSYISVNNTLRICGIDYNDSNNFTKEQVLKNWDSMLRESILRVYSEAGEANITLSSGFDSNYILDLFGI
;
A
#
# COMPACT_ATOMS: atom_id res chain seq x y z
N MET A 1 -23.88 -15.21 -18.65
CA MET A 1 -23.76 -14.36 -17.44
C MET A 1 -22.52 -13.51 -17.62
N GLU A 2 -22.67 -12.18 -17.65
CA GLU A 2 -21.52 -11.29 -17.58
C GLU A 2 -20.79 -11.51 -16.25
N VAL A 3 -19.47 -11.69 -16.32
CA VAL A 3 -18.63 -11.74 -15.13
C VAL A 3 -18.55 -10.31 -14.59
N CYS A 4 -19.34 -10.01 -13.57
CA CYS A 4 -19.26 -8.73 -12.86
C CYS A 4 -17.98 -8.73 -12.00
N SER A 5 -16.94 -8.05 -12.48
CA SER A 5 -15.72 -7.86 -11.70
C SER A 5 -15.94 -6.81 -10.61
N ILE A 6 -15.77 -7.20 -9.35
CA ILE A 6 -15.92 -6.31 -8.19
C ILE A 6 -14.54 -5.97 -7.65
N TYR A 7 -14.27 -4.68 -7.53
CA TYR A 7 -13.02 -4.17 -6.98
C TYR A 7 -13.28 -3.37 -5.72
N SER A 8 -12.45 -3.58 -4.69
CA SER A 8 -12.49 -2.77 -3.49
C SER A 8 -11.18 -2.89 -2.73
N THR A 9 -10.84 -1.84 -2.00
CA THR A 9 -9.80 -1.83 -0.97
C THR A 9 -10.23 -2.53 0.33
N SER A 10 -11.45 -3.08 0.38
CA SER A 10 -12.00 -3.78 1.54
C SER A 10 -12.47 -5.19 1.17
N LEU A 11 -11.81 -6.21 1.74
CA LEU A 11 -12.19 -7.61 1.57
C LEU A 11 -13.65 -7.86 1.99
N LYS A 12 -14.09 -7.25 3.11
CA LYS A 12 -15.49 -7.30 3.58
C LYS A 12 -16.47 -6.79 2.52
N LYS A 13 -16.14 -5.70 1.82
CA LYS A 13 -16.99 -5.14 0.77
C LYS A 13 -17.02 -6.04 -0.47
N VAL A 14 -15.87 -6.61 -0.88
CA VAL A 14 -15.81 -7.58 -1.98
C VAL A 14 -16.71 -8.77 -1.67
N MET A 15 -16.54 -9.40 -0.52
CA MET A 15 -17.34 -10.57 -0.11
C MET A 15 -18.84 -10.29 -0.07
N LYS A 16 -19.23 -9.11 0.45
CA LYS A 16 -20.64 -8.71 0.53
C LYS A 16 -21.28 -8.52 -0.85
N LEU A 17 -20.55 -7.94 -1.81
CA LEU A 17 -21.07 -7.61 -3.14
C LEU A 17 -20.96 -8.77 -4.12
N SER A 18 -19.94 -9.60 -4.00
CA SER A 18 -19.70 -10.73 -4.92
C SER A 18 -20.50 -11.97 -4.56
N HIS A 19 -21.03 -12.03 -3.33
CA HIS A 19 -21.69 -13.21 -2.77
C HIS A 19 -20.82 -14.48 -2.83
N VAL A 20 -19.50 -14.30 -2.87
CA VAL A 20 -18.53 -15.40 -2.88
C VAL A 20 -18.53 -16.09 -1.52
N PRO A 21 -18.66 -17.43 -1.47
CA PRO A 21 -18.55 -18.19 -0.24
C PRO A 21 -17.21 -17.98 0.45
N VAL A 22 -17.21 -17.98 1.79
CA VAL A 22 -15.98 -17.81 2.57
C VAL A 22 -15.25 -19.15 2.67
N THR A 23 -14.45 -19.46 1.65
CA THR A 23 -13.58 -20.63 1.65
C THR A 23 -12.16 -20.20 2.02
N LEU A 24 -11.61 -20.73 3.11
CA LEU A 24 -10.27 -20.36 3.55
C LEU A 24 -9.19 -20.98 2.65
N ASN A 25 -8.20 -20.17 2.28
CA ASN A 25 -7.02 -20.62 1.56
C ASN A 25 -6.05 -21.31 2.51
N ASN A 26 -6.17 -22.64 2.62
CA ASN A 26 -5.35 -23.47 3.52
C ASN A 26 -3.84 -23.27 3.34
N LYS A 27 -3.38 -22.93 2.13
CA LYS A 27 -1.95 -22.66 1.86
C LYS A 27 -1.47 -21.36 2.51
N LYS A 28 -2.38 -20.42 2.80
CA LYS A 28 -2.09 -19.08 3.32
C LYS A 28 -2.44 -18.87 4.79
N ILE A 29 -3.20 -19.79 5.42
CA ILE A 29 -3.56 -19.69 6.84
C ILE A 29 -2.33 -19.52 7.73
N GLN A 30 -1.30 -20.36 7.56
CA GLN A 30 -0.11 -20.32 8.41
C GLN A 30 0.69 -19.02 8.23
N GLU A 31 0.80 -18.52 6.99
CA GLU A 31 1.43 -17.23 6.70
C GLU A 31 0.67 -16.10 7.41
N PHE A 32 -0.65 -16.07 7.26
CA PHE A 32 -1.50 -15.05 7.87
C PHE A 32 -1.44 -15.09 9.40
N MET A 33 -1.53 -16.27 10.02
CA MET A 33 -1.48 -16.40 11.48
C MET A 33 -0.12 -15.99 12.07
N ARG A 34 0.98 -16.21 11.33
CA ARG A 34 2.32 -15.83 11.78
C ARG A 34 2.60 -14.35 11.58
N ASN A 35 2.21 -13.78 10.44
CA ASN A 35 2.64 -12.45 10.02
C ASN A 35 1.56 -11.38 10.25
N GLY A 36 0.29 -11.76 10.38
CA GLY A 36 -0.87 -10.86 10.35
C GLY A 36 -1.27 -10.39 8.95
N PHE A 37 -0.53 -10.76 7.90
CA PHE A 37 -0.79 -10.40 6.51
C PHE A 37 -0.24 -11.44 5.52
N ILE A 38 -0.70 -11.36 4.25
CA ILE A 38 -0.25 -12.20 3.13
C ILE A 38 0.44 -11.31 2.10
N LEU A 39 1.67 -11.66 1.72
CA LEU A 39 2.55 -10.81 0.89
C LEU A 39 2.14 -10.76 -0.57
N ASP A 40 1.90 -11.91 -1.19
CA ASP A 40 1.62 -12.04 -2.62
C ASP A 40 0.18 -11.63 -3.01
N SER A 41 -0.20 -11.90 -4.25
CA SER A 41 -1.54 -11.61 -4.79
C SER A 41 -2.67 -12.47 -4.22
N ASN A 42 -2.39 -13.45 -3.36
CA ASN A 42 -3.45 -14.23 -2.73
C ASN A 42 -4.07 -13.49 -1.54
N THR A 43 -5.27 -13.92 -1.16
CA THR A 43 -5.87 -13.56 0.12
C THR A 43 -6.16 -14.81 0.96
N LEU A 44 -6.67 -14.59 2.17
CA LEU A 44 -7.14 -15.68 3.04
C LEU A 44 -8.40 -16.37 2.46
N VAL A 45 -9.08 -15.77 1.49
CA VAL A 45 -10.24 -16.33 0.80
C VAL A 45 -9.81 -16.77 -0.60
N THR A 46 -10.07 -18.03 -0.98
CA THR A 46 -9.50 -18.65 -2.20
C THR A 46 -9.90 -17.98 -3.52
N GLU A 47 -11.07 -17.38 -3.56
CA GLU A 47 -11.71 -16.84 -4.76
C GLU A 47 -11.44 -15.33 -4.93
N ILE A 48 -10.72 -14.73 -3.98
CA ILE A 48 -10.43 -13.30 -3.97
C ILE A 48 -8.92 -13.11 -4.06
N ASN A 49 -8.50 -12.36 -5.07
CA ASN A 49 -7.12 -11.97 -5.27
C ASN A 49 -6.91 -10.51 -4.89
N LYS A 50 -5.75 -10.22 -4.33
CA LYS A 50 -5.22 -8.89 -4.10
C LYS A 50 -4.51 -8.42 -5.36
N LEU A 51 -4.73 -7.17 -5.76
CA LEU A 51 -3.91 -6.53 -6.78
C LEU A 51 -2.49 -6.38 -6.22
N GLU A 52 -1.48 -6.81 -6.98
CA GLU A 52 -0.09 -6.69 -6.54
C GLU A 52 0.31 -5.24 -6.34
N TYR A 53 1.28 -5.02 -5.44
CA TYR A 53 1.84 -3.68 -5.26
C TYR A 53 2.39 -3.17 -6.58
N PHE A 54 2.26 -1.87 -6.80
CA PHE A 54 2.71 -1.21 -8.03
C PHE A 54 2.08 -1.79 -9.30
N SER A 55 0.83 -2.27 -9.21
CA SER A 55 0.05 -2.70 -10.35
C SER A 55 -1.24 -1.90 -10.47
N TYR A 56 -1.80 -1.84 -11.67
CA TYR A 56 -3.10 -1.22 -11.95
C TYR A 56 -3.96 -2.12 -12.84
N ILE A 57 -5.27 -1.89 -12.82
CA ILE A 57 -6.22 -2.60 -13.67
C ILE A 57 -6.59 -1.69 -14.84
N SER A 58 -6.33 -2.17 -16.06
CA SER A 58 -6.77 -1.54 -17.30
C SER A 58 -8.03 -2.23 -17.79
N VAL A 59 -9.08 -1.45 -18.07
CA VAL A 59 -10.37 -1.95 -18.58
C VAL A 59 -10.61 -1.33 -19.96
N ASN A 60 -10.19 -2.03 -21.01
CA ASN A 60 -10.39 -1.63 -22.41
C ASN A 60 -10.93 -2.84 -23.20
N ASN A 61 -12.25 -3.07 -23.16
CA ASN A 61 -12.95 -4.26 -23.69
C ASN A 61 -12.48 -5.63 -23.14
N THR A 62 -11.35 -5.65 -22.43
CA THR A 62 -10.74 -6.76 -21.70
C THR A 62 -10.15 -6.22 -20.40
N LEU A 63 -10.19 -7.03 -19.34
CA LEU A 63 -9.55 -6.73 -18.07
C LEU A 63 -8.08 -7.18 -18.15
N ARG A 64 -7.15 -6.27 -17.86
CA ARG A 64 -5.72 -6.58 -17.76
C ARG A 64 -5.13 -6.02 -16.49
N ILE A 65 -4.28 -6.81 -15.83
CA ILE A 65 -3.42 -6.34 -14.74
C ILE A 65 -2.11 -5.89 -15.37
N CYS A 66 -1.71 -4.66 -15.11
CA CYS A 66 -0.51 -4.04 -15.65
C CYS A 66 0.42 -3.64 -14.50
N GLY A 67 1.71 -3.95 -14.63
CA GLY A 67 2.73 -3.44 -13.71
C GLY A 67 3.05 -1.98 -14.00
N ILE A 68 3.49 -1.26 -12.98
CA ILE A 68 4.13 0.05 -13.10
C ILE A 68 5.61 -0.21 -13.25
N ASP A 69 6.19 0.27 -14.36
CA ASP A 69 7.63 0.24 -14.57
C ASP A 69 8.26 1.44 -13.84
N TYR A 70 8.96 1.16 -12.74
CA TYR A 70 9.82 2.14 -12.10
C TYR A 70 11.18 2.08 -12.79
N ASN A 71 11.49 3.16 -13.52
CA ASN A 71 12.77 3.29 -14.18
C ASN A 71 13.87 3.58 -13.13
N ASP A 72 14.45 2.52 -12.57
CA ASP A 72 15.49 2.56 -11.52
C ASP A 72 16.90 2.87 -12.06
N SER A 73 17.02 3.24 -13.34
CA SER A 73 18.32 3.46 -14.00
C SER A 73 19.05 4.76 -13.59
N ASN A 74 18.55 5.48 -12.58
CA ASN A 74 19.15 6.74 -12.14
C ASN A 74 20.29 6.52 -11.14
N ASN A 75 21.52 6.76 -11.58
CA ASN A 75 22.69 6.79 -10.71
C ASN A 75 22.78 8.15 -9.97
N PHE A 76 22.31 8.20 -8.72
CA PHE A 76 22.47 9.38 -7.86
C PHE A 76 23.81 9.37 -7.12
N THR A 77 24.43 10.54 -6.94
CA THR A 77 25.55 10.69 -5.99
C THR A 77 25.03 10.67 -4.55
N LYS A 78 25.92 10.39 -3.58
CA LYS A 78 25.58 10.40 -2.15
C LYS A 78 24.94 11.74 -1.72
N GLU A 79 25.50 12.85 -2.18
CA GLU A 79 25.01 14.20 -1.86
C GLU A 79 23.60 14.44 -2.41
N GLN A 80 23.33 13.96 -3.64
CA GLN A 80 22.00 14.03 -4.24
C GLN A 80 21.00 13.18 -3.46
N VAL A 81 21.38 11.96 -3.06
CA VAL A 81 20.51 11.08 -2.25
C VAL A 81 20.14 11.74 -0.93
N LEU A 82 21.11 12.27 -0.19
CA LEU A 82 20.86 12.91 1.11
C LEU A 82 19.94 14.13 0.97
N LYS A 83 20.19 14.98 -0.02
CA LYS A 83 19.36 16.17 -0.28
C LYS A 83 17.95 15.79 -0.71
N ASN A 84 17.81 14.83 -1.62
CA ASN A 84 16.51 14.40 -2.12
C ASN A 84 15.70 13.70 -1.03
N TRP A 85 16.33 12.89 -0.19
CA TRP A 85 15.68 12.19 0.91
C TRP A 85 15.09 13.17 1.94
N ASP A 86 15.88 14.16 2.40
CA ASP A 86 15.40 15.19 3.32
C ASP A 86 14.24 15.99 2.71
N SER A 87 14.38 16.43 1.44
CA SER A 87 13.34 17.17 0.72
C SER A 87 12.04 16.36 0.59
N MET A 88 12.13 15.10 0.16
CA MET A 88 10.96 14.23 -0.01
C MET A 88 10.24 13.97 1.31
N LEU A 89 11.00 13.73 2.38
CA LEU A 89 10.43 13.47 3.70
C LEU A 89 9.74 14.72 4.25
N ARG A 90 10.39 15.89 4.17
CA ARG A 90 9.82 17.18 4.57
C ARG A 90 8.54 17.50 3.79
N GLU A 91 8.54 17.34 2.47
CA GLU A 91 7.34 17.58 1.65
C GLU A 91 6.20 16.63 2.02
N SER A 92 6.49 15.35 2.26
CA SER A 92 5.48 14.35 2.62
C SER A 92 4.81 14.69 3.96
N ILE A 93 5.61 15.12 4.94
CA ILE A 93 5.13 15.52 6.26
C ILE A 93 4.29 16.81 6.18
N LEU A 94 4.80 17.83 5.47
CA LEU A 94 4.12 19.12 5.32
C LEU A 94 2.78 18.97 4.59
N ARG A 95 2.66 18.04 3.62
CA ARG A 95 1.38 17.76 2.96
C ARG A 95 0.31 17.32 3.97
N VAL A 96 0.64 16.36 4.83
CA VAL A 96 -0.28 15.87 5.87
C VAL A 96 -0.75 17.01 6.79
N TYR A 97 0.16 17.89 7.18
CA TYR A 97 -0.17 19.05 8.02
C TYR A 97 -1.01 20.09 7.27
N SER A 98 -0.68 20.39 6.01
CA SER A 98 -1.34 21.43 5.22
C SER A 98 -2.83 21.15 4.96
N GLU A 99 -3.20 19.87 4.89
CA GLU A 99 -4.58 19.44 4.66
C GLU A 99 -5.43 19.49 5.94
N ALA A 100 -4.82 19.23 7.11
CA ALA A 100 -5.54 19.07 8.38
C ALA A 100 -5.39 20.24 9.35
N GLY A 101 -4.37 21.09 9.20
CA GLY A 101 -4.01 22.16 10.15
C GLY A 101 -3.40 21.68 11.47
N GLU A 102 -3.47 20.37 11.73
CA GLU A 102 -2.89 19.68 12.88
C GLU A 102 -2.37 18.29 12.45
N ALA A 103 -1.32 17.79 13.11
CA ALA A 103 -0.79 16.46 12.87
C ALA A 103 -0.64 15.68 14.18
N ASN A 104 -1.23 14.49 14.23
CA ASN A 104 -1.05 13.57 15.36
C ASN A 104 0.14 12.66 15.08
N ILE A 105 1.20 12.81 15.88
CA ILE A 105 2.43 12.03 15.73
C ILE A 105 2.58 11.10 16.93
N THR A 106 2.69 9.81 16.66
CA THR A 106 3.02 8.82 17.70
C THR A 106 4.51 8.88 18.01
N LEU A 107 4.86 9.25 19.24
CA LEU A 107 6.25 9.31 19.69
C LEU A 107 6.66 8.01 20.38
N SER A 108 7.77 7.42 19.93
CA SER A 108 8.36 6.21 20.53
C SER A 108 9.72 6.47 21.18
N SER A 109 10.17 7.72 21.20
CA SER A 109 11.54 8.15 21.54
C SER A 109 12.63 7.58 20.61
N GLY A 110 12.25 6.85 19.57
CA GLY A 110 13.16 6.37 18.53
C GLY A 110 13.62 7.49 17.61
N PHE A 111 14.69 7.22 16.87
CA PHE A 111 15.26 8.16 15.90
C PHE A 111 14.21 8.65 14.90
N ASP A 112 13.43 7.74 14.30
CA ASP A 112 12.45 8.06 13.26
C ASP A 112 11.36 9.03 13.76
N SER A 113 10.77 8.77 14.93
CA SER A 113 9.71 9.62 15.48
C SER A 113 10.21 11.00 15.90
N ASN A 114 11.44 11.09 16.42
CA ASN A 114 12.05 12.37 16.80
C ASN A 114 12.49 13.16 15.56
N TYR A 115 12.98 12.49 14.52
CA TYR A 115 13.35 13.15 13.27
C TYR A 115 12.13 13.77 12.58
N ILE A 116 10.99 13.07 12.57
CA ILE A 116 9.72 13.63 12.08
C ILE A 116 9.31 14.85 12.92
N LEU A 117 9.42 14.78 14.25
CA LEU A 117 9.09 15.88 15.16
C LEU A 117 9.95 17.13 14.89
N ASP A 118 11.27 16.96 14.74
CA ASP A 118 12.21 18.05 14.42
C ASP A 118 11.86 18.76 13.11
N LEU A 119 11.33 18.04 12.12
CA LEU A 119 10.88 18.63 10.85
C LEU A 119 9.69 19.58 11.00
N PHE A 120 8.88 19.45 12.07
CA PHE A 120 7.84 20.41 12.44
C PHE A 120 8.37 21.63 13.21
N GLY A 121 9.65 21.62 13.59
CA GLY A 121 10.26 22.69 14.40
C GLY A 121 9.83 22.66 15.88
N ILE A 122 9.51 21.47 16.40
CA ILE A 122 9.11 21.22 17.79
C ILE A 122 10.27 20.54 18.54
#